data_AF-S8DFZ6-F1
#
_entry.id   AF-S8DFZ6-F1
#
_cell.length_a   1.000
_cell.length_b   1.000
_cell.length_c   1.000
_cell.angle_alpha   90.00
_cell.angle_beta   90.00
_cell.angle_gamma   90.00
#
_symmetry.space_group_name_H-M   'P 1'
#
loop_
_entity.id
_entity.type
_entity.pdbx_description
1 polymer ?
#
loop_
_entity_poly.entity_id
_entity_poly.type
_entity_poly.pdbx_seq_one_letter_code
_entity_poly.pdbx_strand_id
1 'polypeptide(L)'
;MSSSEERGVSESETSSEMGRDSFKRKREPISDYSDSPTEISGEEDIKPSKLVKKNITFAKTMDVSSINYGGMHVPVSFLNEARIRSNMNIELRDRKGGSWPVFLNYISSKLSRGWRRFVEDNGVEIGNTILFSFEPGGNVLEATVQKNARDDETISKEL
;
A
#
# COMPACT_ATOMS: atom_id res chain seq x y z
N MET A 1 9.78 61.91 -7.33
CA MET A 1 8.75 62.64 -8.10
C MET A 1 7.74 61.62 -8.58
N SER A 2 6.48 61.83 -8.20
CA SER A 2 5.22 61.29 -8.75
C SER A 2 5.00 59.78 -8.71
N SER A 3 4.04 59.28 -7.92
CA SER A 3 2.55 59.28 -8.13
C SER A 3 2.11 58.10 -8.99
N SER A 4 1.04 57.34 -8.73
CA SER A 4 -0.08 57.42 -7.77
C SER A 4 -0.80 56.06 -7.70
N GLU A 5 -1.70 55.95 -6.71
CA GLU A 5 -2.76 54.94 -6.47
C GLU A 5 -3.64 54.65 -7.70
N GLU A 6 -4.38 53.53 -7.77
CA GLU A 6 -5.81 53.36 -7.40
C GLU A 6 -6.07 51.86 -7.15
N ARG A 7 -6.57 51.37 -6.00
CA ARG A 7 -7.97 51.33 -5.50
C ARG A 7 -9.03 50.94 -6.54
N GLY A 8 -9.68 49.80 -6.31
CA GLY A 8 -10.88 49.35 -7.00
C GLY A 8 -11.63 48.32 -6.16
N VAL A 9 -12.47 48.82 -5.25
CA VAL A 9 -13.50 48.08 -4.51
C VAL A 9 -14.71 47.94 -5.44
N SER A 10 -15.35 46.77 -5.49
CA SER A 10 -16.73 46.66 -5.94
C SER A 10 -17.49 45.74 -5.00
N GLU A 11 -18.21 46.38 -4.09
CA GLU A 11 -19.31 45.81 -3.31
C GLU A 11 -20.55 45.72 -4.21
N SER A 12 -21.31 44.64 -4.08
CA SER A 12 -22.72 44.64 -4.43
C SER A 12 -23.49 43.85 -3.37
N GLU A 13 -24.09 44.57 -2.44
CA GLU A 13 -25.33 44.20 -1.75
C GLU A 13 -26.50 44.27 -2.78
N THR A 14 -27.70 43.71 -2.68
CA THR A 14 -28.60 43.39 -1.56
C THR A 14 -29.67 42.37 -2.04
N SER A 15 -30.41 41.81 -1.05
CA SER A 15 -31.81 41.33 -1.11
C SER A 15 -32.11 40.05 -1.92
N SER A 16 -32.88 39.08 -1.44
CA SER A 16 -34.10 39.21 -0.64
C SER A 16 -34.51 37.92 0.08
N GLU A 17 -35.42 38.14 1.02
CA GLU A 17 -35.97 37.33 2.09
C GLU A 17 -37.06 36.32 1.65
N MET A 18 -37.48 35.48 2.60
CA MET A 18 -38.74 34.67 2.67
C MET A 18 -38.59 33.19 2.26
N GLY A 19 -39.06 32.19 3.01
CA GLY A 19 -39.85 32.19 4.22
C GLY A 19 -39.85 30.80 4.84
N ARG A 20 -39.93 30.74 6.17
CA ARG A 20 -40.21 29.53 6.93
C ARG A 20 -41.69 29.24 6.73
N ASP A 21 -42.05 28.05 6.29
CA ASP A 21 -43.40 27.57 6.53
C ASP A 21 -43.41 26.22 7.23
N SER A 22 -44.02 26.30 8.40
CA SER A 22 -44.17 25.28 9.41
C SER A 22 -45.41 24.47 9.12
N PHE A 23 -45.23 23.23 8.63
CA PHE A 23 -46.33 22.27 8.58
C PHE A 23 -46.65 21.78 10.00
N LYS A 24 -47.43 22.58 10.72
CA LYS A 24 -48.21 22.15 11.89
C LYS A 24 -49.28 21.17 11.40
N ARG A 25 -48.96 19.87 11.36
CA ARG A 25 -49.97 18.82 11.30
C ARG A 25 -50.26 18.29 12.70
N LYS A 26 -51.55 18.28 12.99
CA LYS A 26 -52.21 18.08 14.28
C LYS A 26 -51.87 16.71 14.87
N ARG A 27 -51.55 16.70 16.17
CA ARG A 27 -51.54 15.49 17.00
C ARG A 27 -52.97 15.09 17.32
N GLU A 28 -53.31 13.83 17.06
CA GLU A 28 -54.56 13.18 17.49
C GLU A 28 -54.24 12.02 18.47
N PRO A 29 -55.22 11.60 19.30
CA PRO A 29 -54.98 11.16 20.68
C PRO A 29 -54.37 9.77 20.83
N ILE A 30 -53.62 9.61 21.93
CA ILE A 30 -53.09 8.33 22.41
C ILE A 30 -54.27 7.46 22.88
N SER A 31 -54.50 6.33 22.21
CA SER A 31 -55.35 5.26 22.73
C SER A 31 -54.45 4.11 23.22
N ASP A 32 -54.43 3.93 24.53
CA ASP A 32 -53.82 2.79 25.22
C ASP A 32 -54.51 1.49 24.78
N TYR A 33 -53.80 0.62 24.08
CA TYR A 33 -54.05 -0.82 24.13
C TYR A 33 -52.72 -1.55 23.92
N SER A 34 -52.25 -2.18 24.99
CA SER A 34 -51.18 -3.16 25.00
C SER A 34 -51.64 -4.43 24.29
N ASP A 35 -50.93 -4.82 23.23
CA ASP A 35 -50.83 -6.21 22.83
C ASP A 35 -49.39 -6.47 22.38
N SER A 36 -48.75 -7.46 22.99
CA SER A 36 -47.46 -8.05 22.58
C SER A 36 -47.74 -9.54 22.39
N PRO A 37 -47.01 -10.31 21.56
CA PRO A 37 -45.79 -9.98 20.80
C PRO A 37 -45.84 -10.46 19.33
N THR A 38 -45.05 -9.85 18.44
CA THR A 38 -44.66 -10.52 17.19
C THR A 38 -43.15 -10.56 17.11
N GLU A 39 -42.61 -11.78 17.17
CA GLU A 39 -41.22 -12.07 16.89
C GLU A 39 -40.86 -11.64 15.47
N ILE A 40 -39.98 -10.65 15.36
CA ILE A 40 -39.24 -10.42 14.13
C ILE A 40 -37.86 -11.01 14.36
N SER A 41 -37.75 -12.23 13.86
CA SER A 41 -36.51 -12.95 13.63
C SER A 41 -35.61 -12.18 12.67
N GLY A 42 -34.33 -12.08 13.03
CA GLY A 42 -33.24 -11.91 12.07
C GLY A 42 -32.89 -10.49 11.66
N GLU A 43 -32.36 -9.69 12.58
CA GLU A 43 -31.28 -8.76 12.22
C GLU A 43 -29.97 -9.46 12.59
N GLU A 44 -29.47 -10.28 11.67
CA GLU A 44 -28.08 -10.68 11.71
C GLU A 44 -27.24 -9.42 11.52
N ASP A 45 -26.64 -8.94 12.60
CA ASP A 45 -25.54 -8.00 12.57
C ASP A 45 -24.48 -8.51 11.59
N ILE A 46 -24.47 -7.96 10.37
CA ILE A 46 -23.37 -8.14 9.43
C ILE A 46 -22.15 -7.47 10.07
N LYS A 47 -21.41 -8.25 10.86
CA LYS A 47 -20.05 -7.88 11.28
C LYS A 47 -19.28 -7.55 10.00
N PRO A 48 -18.75 -6.33 9.82
CA PRO A 48 -17.90 -6.06 8.67
C PRO A 48 -16.74 -7.04 8.73
N SER A 49 -16.69 -7.95 7.77
CA SER A 49 -15.53 -8.82 7.59
C SER A 49 -14.34 -7.89 7.44
N LYS A 50 -13.41 -7.94 8.40
CA LYS A 50 -12.15 -7.20 8.30
C LYS A 50 -11.58 -7.47 6.92
N LEU A 51 -11.46 -6.44 6.10
CA LEU A 51 -10.85 -6.56 4.78
C LEU A 51 -9.39 -6.96 4.99
N VAL A 52 -9.09 -8.26 4.89
CA VAL A 52 -7.71 -8.73 4.95
C VAL A 52 -7.07 -8.27 3.65
N LYS A 53 -6.27 -7.20 3.73
CA LYS A 53 -5.47 -6.75 2.59
C LYS A 53 -4.55 -7.91 2.19
N LYS A 54 -4.70 -8.37 0.95
CA LYS A 54 -3.83 -9.41 0.39
C LYS A 54 -2.51 -8.77 -0.04
N ASN A 55 -1.39 -9.29 0.47
CA ASN A 55 -0.08 -8.95 -0.03
C ASN A 55 0.16 -9.61 -1.40
N ILE A 56 0.85 -8.89 -2.27
CA ILE A 56 1.18 -9.36 -3.61
C ILE A 56 2.61 -9.86 -3.57
N THR A 57 2.86 -11.01 -4.19
CA THR A 57 4.13 -11.72 -4.02
C THR A 57 4.71 -12.20 -5.33
N PHE A 58 6.04 -12.22 -5.44
CA PHE A 58 6.76 -12.93 -6.49
C PHE A 58 8.07 -13.50 -5.94
N ALA A 59 8.55 -14.59 -6.54
CA ALA A 59 9.85 -15.16 -6.21
C ALA A 59 10.82 -14.93 -7.37
N LYS A 60 12.08 -14.63 -7.05
CA LYS A 60 13.17 -14.54 -8.03
C LYS A 60 14.37 -15.34 -7.53
N THR A 61 14.81 -16.28 -8.34
CA THR A 61 16.13 -16.92 -8.17
C THR A 61 17.20 -15.97 -8.68
N MET A 62 18.21 -15.73 -7.86
CA MET A 62 19.28 -14.79 -8.14
C MET A 62 20.24 -15.37 -9.18
N ASP A 63 20.54 -14.56 -10.18
CA ASP A 63 21.51 -14.84 -11.23
C ASP A 63 22.62 -13.77 -11.19
N VAL A 64 23.67 -13.98 -12.01
CA VAL A 64 24.79 -13.03 -12.13
C VAL A 64 24.28 -11.62 -12.44
N SER A 65 23.24 -11.50 -13.26
CA SER A 65 22.75 -10.19 -13.69
C SER A 65 22.08 -9.40 -12.57
N SER A 66 21.30 -10.11 -11.75
CA SER A 66 20.57 -9.54 -10.63
C SER A 66 21.52 -9.10 -9.51
N ILE A 67 22.70 -9.73 -9.38
CA ILE A 67 23.68 -9.40 -8.34
C ILE A 67 24.70 -8.36 -8.83
N ASN A 68 25.25 -8.53 -10.04
CA ASN A 68 26.43 -7.76 -10.48
C ASN A 68 26.10 -6.55 -11.37
N TYR A 69 24.99 -6.54 -12.11
CA TYR A 69 24.74 -5.50 -13.15
C TYR A 69 23.81 -4.37 -12.68
N GLY A 70 24.08 -3.82 -11.50
CA GLY A 70 23.51 -2.54 -11.04
C GLY A 70 22.03 -2.56 -10.69
N GLY A 71 21.41 -3.74 -10.56
CA GLY A 71 20.03 -3.87 -10.10
C GLY A 71 19.38 -5.21 -10.43
N MET A 72 18.16 -5.39 -9.95
CA MET A 72 17.33 -6.58 -10.22
C MET A 72 16.04 -6.18 -10.91
N HIS A 73 15.70 -6.88 -12.00
CA HIS A 73 14.41 -6.69 -12.67
C HIS A 73 13.26 -7.26 -11.86
N VAL A 74 12.17 -6.50 -11.80
CA VAL A 74 10.90 -6.87 -11.18
C VAL A 74 9.93 -7.25 -12.29
N PRO A 75 9.14 -8.34 -12.13
CA PRO A 75 8.12 -8.69 -13.11
C PRO A 75 7.12 -7.55 -13.30
N VAL A 76 6.83 -7.20 -14.56
CA VAL A 76 5.83 -6.16 -14.89
C VAL A 76 4.44 -6.54 -14.36
N SER A 77 4.10 -7.84 -14.37
CA SER A 77 2.86 -8.35 -13.78
C SER A 77 2.72 -8.00 -12.30
N PHE A 78 3.81 -8.13 -11.54
CA PHE A 78 3.85 -7.76 -10.13
C PHE A 78 3.62 -6.26 -9.94
N LEU A 79 4.27 -5.40 -10.73
CA LEU A 79 4.06 -3.95 -10.65
C LEU A 79 2.61 -3.56 -10.95
N ASN A 80 2.00 -4.22 -11.94
CA ASN A 80 0.62 -4.00 -12.32
C ASN A 80 -0.36 -4.43 -11.22
N GLU A 81 -0.17 -5.61 -10.64
CA GLU A 81 -1.00 -6.12 -9.54
C GLU A 81 -0.84 -5.22 -8.31
N ALA A 82 0.40 -4.80 -8.01
CA ALA A 82 0.74 -3.89 -6.90
C ALA A 82 0.28 -2.45 -7.11
N ARG A 83 -0.30 -2.15 -8.28
CA ARG A 83 -0.74 -0.81 -8.70
C ARG A 83 0.37 0.23 -8.63
N ILE A 84 1.62 -0.18 -8.80
CA ILE A 84 2.77 0.71 -8.90
C ILE A 84 2.83 1.24 -10.33
N ARG A 85 2.69 2.56 -10.49
CA ARG A 85 2.59 3.24 -11.81
C ARG A 85 3.63 4.34 -12.02
N SER A 86 4.59 4.47 -11.11
CA SER A 86 5.65 5.48 -11.19
C SER A 86 6.89 5.04 -10.43
N ASN A 87 8.00 5.76 -10.65
CA ASN A 87 9.23 5.54 -9.89
C ASN A 87 9.01 5.84 -8.41
N MET A 88 9.57 5.04 -7.51
CA MET A 88 9.42 5.29 -6.07
C MET A 88 10.62 4.78 -5.27
N ASN A 89 10.84 5.41 -4.11
CA ASN A 89 11.72 4.87 -3.08
C ASN A 89 10.92 3.82 -2.28
N ILE A 90 11.45 2.61 -2.26
CA ILE A 90 10.91 1.47 -1.53
C ILE A 90 11.79 1.21 -0.32
N GLU A 91 11.16 0.84 0.78
CA GLU A 91 11.84 0.28 1.93
C GLU A 91 11.85 -1.25 1.80
N LEU A 92 13.02 -1.81 1.46
CA LEU A 92 13.21 -3.24 1.39
C LEU A 92 13.50 -3.76 2.80
N ARG A 93 12.68 -4.68 3.32
CA ARG A 93 12.81 -5.19 4.69
C ARG A 93 13.07 -6.69 4.71
N ASP A 94 13.95 -7.15 5.60
CA ASP A 94 14.10 -8.57 5.87
C ASP A 94 13.28 -9.00 7.10
N ARG A 95 13.33 -10.30 7.42
CA ARG A 95 12.68 -10.85 8.62
C ARG A 95 13.43 -10.59 9.92
N LYS A 96 14.66 -10.08 9.86
CA LYS A 96 15.52 -9.78 11.01
C LYS A 96 15.38 -8.32 11.47
N GLY A 97 14.53 -7.53 10.83
CA GLY A 97 14.32 -6.11 11.11
C GLY A 97 15.30 -5.19 10.37
N GLY A 98 16.12 -5.73 9.47
CA GLY A 98 16.95 -4.96 8.56
C GLY A 98 16.09 -4.21 7.54
N SER A 99 16.55 -3.01 7.17
CA SER A 99 15.85 -2.13 6.23
C SER A 99 16.86 -1.43 5.31
N TRP A 100 16.56 -1.47 4.01
CA TRP A 100 17.40 -0.88 2.98
C TRP A 100 16.56 0.02 2.06
N PRO A 101 16.90 1.32 1.92
CA PRO A 101 16.23 2.18 0.95
C PRO A 101 16.65 1.79 -0.46
N VAL A 102 15.68 1.40 -1.29
CA VAL A 102 15.90 0.95 -2.67
C VAL A 102 15.08 1.79 -3.65
N PHE A 103 15.70 2.19 -4.76
CA PHE A 103 14.97 2.90 -5.83
C PHE A 103 14.39 1.93 -6.85
N LEU A 104 13.07 1.93 -6.99
CA LEU A 104 12.35 1.26 -8.07
C LEU A 104 12.15 2.22 -9.24
N ASN A 105 12.75 1.88 -10.38
CA ASN A 105 12.46 2.52 -11.65
C ASN A 105 11.34 1.76 -12.37
N TYR A 106 10.17 2.39 -12.52
CA TYR A 106 8.99 1.80 -13.14
C TYR A 106 9.19 1.49 -14.62
N ILE A 107 9.78 2.42 -15.37
CA ILE A 107 9.97 2.29 -16.84
C ILE A 107 10.84 1.08 -17.18
N SER A 108 11.96 0.92 -16.48
CA SER A 108 12.87 -0.23 -16.65
C SER A 108 12.48 -1.45 -15.80
N SER A 109 11.43 -1.33 -14.98
CA SER A 109 10.99 -2.33 -14.01
C SER A 109 12.17 -2.89 -13.19
N LYS A 110 12.96 -2.00 -12.57
CA LYS A 110 14.23 -2.38 -11.93
C LYS A 110 14.40 -1.78 -10.54
N LEU A 111 14.75 -2.62 -9.56
CA LEU A 111 15.33 -2.21 -8.29
C LEU A 111 16.81 -1.89 -8.50
N SER A 112 17.23 -0.67 -8.19
CA SER A 112 18.56 -0.17 -8.59
C SER A 112 19.37 0.35 -7.41
N ARG A 113 19.37 1.66 -7.14
CA ARG A 113 20.09 2.26 -6.02
C ARG A 113 19.67 1.56 -4.73
N GLY A 114 20.64 1.17 -3.89
CA GLY A 114 20.40 0.46 -2.63
C GLY A 114 20.29 -1.07 -2.75
N TRP A 115 19.97 -1.61 -3.93
CA TRP A 115 19.82 -3.06 -4.13
C TRP A 115 21.08 -3.85 -3.78
N ARG A 116 22.25 -3.39 -4.28
CA ARG A 116 23.53 -4.06 -4.03
C ARG A 116 23.87 -4.16 -2.54
N ARG A 117 23.56 -3.12 -1.76
CA ARG A 117 23.77 -3.12 -0.31
C ARG A 117 22.92 -4.18 0.38
N PHE A 118 21.65 -4.32 -0.01
CA PHE A 118 20.80 -5.41 0.50
C PHE A 118 21.41 -6.78 0.19
N VAL A 119 21.91 -6.99 -1.03
CA VAL A 119 22.54 -8.25 -1.45
C VAL A 119 23.77 -8.57 -0.59
N GLU A 120 24.67 -7.59 -0.42
CA GLU A 120 25.89 -7.71 0.38
C GLU A 120 25.57 -7.97 1.87
N ASP A 121 24.72 -7.15 2.48
CA ASP A 121 24.37 -7.23 3.91
C ASP A 121 23.62 -8.54 4.27
N ASN A 122 22.92 -9.16 3.30
CA ASN A 122 22.19 -10.43 3.50
C ASN A 122 22.95 -11.66 2.97
N GLY A 123 24.19 -11.48 2.47
CA GLY A 123 25.01 -12.53 1.88
C GLY A 123 24.27 -13.29 0.77
N VAL A 124 23.49 -12.58 -0.05
CA VAL A 124 22.71 -13.19 -1.13
C VAL A 124 23.64 -13.64 -2.25
N GLU A 125 23.58 -14.93 -2.59
CA GLU A 125 24.43 -15.53 -3.60
C GLU A 125 23.64 -16.01 -4.82
N ILE A 126 24.36 -16.30 -5.90
CA ILE A 126 23.79 -16.91 -7.11
C ILE A 126 23.07 -18.22 -6.73
N GLY A 127 21.88 -18.42 -7.28
CA GLY A 127 21.04 -19.57 -7.01
C GLY A 127 20.19 -19.44 -5.74
N ASN A 128 20.46 -18.47 -4.84
CA ASN A 128 19.53 -18.17 -3.75
C ASN A 128 18.20 -17.69 -4.35
N THR A 129 17.09 -17.99 -3.70
CA THR A 129 15.77 -17.51 -4.11
C THR A 129 15.24 -16.52 -3.10
N ILE A 130 14.74 -15.37 -3.58
CA ILE A 130 14.13 -14.36 -2.72
C ILE A 130 12.64 -14.30 -3.02
N LEU A 131 11.83 -14.47 -1.98
CA LEU A 131 10.40 -14.21 -2.02
C LEU A 131 10.16 -12.75 -1.61
N PHE A 132 9.55 -11.99 -2.51
CA PHE A 132 9.16 -10.62 -2.28
C PHE A 132 7.66 -10.54 -1.97
N SER A 133 7.28 -9.68 -1.03
CA SER A 133 5.90 -9.42 -0.61
C SER A 133 5.68 -7.91 -0.48
N PHE A 134 4.66 -7.37 -1.13
CA PHE A 134 4.35 -5.95 -1.12
C PHE A 134 2.91 -5.71 -0.68
N GLU A 135 2.72 -4.72 0.21
CA GLU A 135 1.41 -4.24 0.60
C GLU A 135 0.96 -3.13 -0.38
N PRO A 136 -0.14 -3.31 -1.13
CA PRO A 136 -0.67 -2.28 -2.02
C PRO A 136 -0.96 -0.96 -1.29
N GLY A 137 -0.50 0.14 -1.88
CA GLY A 137 -0.66 1.49 -1.31
C GLY A 137 0.41 1.87 -0.28
N GLY A 138 1.34 0.96 0.06
CA GLY A 138 2.52 1.25 0.86
C GLY A 138 3.77 1.49 0.01
N ASN A 139 4.92 1.54 0.68
CA ASN A 139 6.25 1.59 0.07
C ASN A 139 7.19 0.50 0.63
N VAL A 140 6.65 -0.48 1.35
CA VAL A 140 7.42 -1.55 1.98
C VAL A 140 7.40 -2.79 1.09
N LEU A 141 8.58 -3.30 0.77
CA LEU A 141 8.78 -4.56 0.08
C LEU A 141 9.49 -5.51 1.05
N GLU A 142 8.80 -6.52 1.53
CA GLU A 142 9.42 -7.55 2.37
C GLU A 142 10.18 -8.53 1.48
N ALA A 143 11.37 -8.92 1.91
CA ALA A 143 12.23 -9.88 1.22
C ALA A 143 12.61 -11.03 2.16
N THR A 144 12.30 -12.24 1.71
CA THR A 144 12.68 -13.48 2.40
C THR A 144 13.67 -14.24 1.55
N VAL A 145 14.93 -14.27 1.99
CA VAL A 145 16.00 -15.02 1.34
C VAL A 145 15.94 -16.49 1.72
N GLN A 146 15.90 -17.36 0.73
CA GLN A 146 16.03 -18.82 0.83
C GLN A 146 17.37 -19.20 0.21
N LYS A 147 18.29 -19.69 1.06
CA LYS A 147 19.62 -20.13 0.61
C LYS A 147 19.47 -21.37 -0.27
N ASN A 148 20.26 -21.41 -1.33
CA ASN A 148 20.32 -22.60 -2.18
C ASN A 148 21.03 -23.71 -1.41
N ALA A 149 20.43 -24.89 -1.33
CA ALA A 149 20.95 -26.02 -0.54
C ALA A 149 22.07 -26.81 -1.26
N ARG A 150 22.86 -26.17 -2.15
CA ARG A 150 23.90 -26.88 -2.90
C ARG A 150 25.21 -26.94 -2.10
N ASP A 151 25.37 -28.10 -1.45
CA ASP A 151 26.61 -28.85 -1.21
C ASP A 151 27.77 -28.12 -0.51
N ASP A 152 27.59 -27.86 0.79
CA ASP A 152 28.70 -27.65 1.74
C ASP A 152 29.02 -28.97 2.49
N GLU A 153 29.01 -30.10 1.77
CA GLU A 153 29.46 -31.41 2.27
C GLU A 153 30.29 -32.15 1.22
N THR A 154 31.31 -31.49 0.67
CA THR A 154 32.42 -32.19 0.03
C THR A 154 33.69 -31.39 0.31
N ILE A 155 34.75 -32.06 0.75
CA ILE A 155 36.05 -31.52 1.21
C ILE A 155 36.10 -31.20 2.73
N SER A 156 35.84 -32.19 3.58
CA SER A 156 36.40 -32.23 4.95
C SER A 156 36.61 -33.67 5.48
N LYS A 157 36.76 -34.67 4.60
CA LYS A 157 37.02 -36.07 5.01
C LYS A 157 38.17 -36.77 4.27
N GLU A 158 39.09 -36.02 3.67
CA GLU A 158 40.34 -36.57 3.12
C GLU A 158 41.45 -35.53 3.32
N LEU A 159 41.97 -35.42 4.55
CA LEU A 159 43.36 -35.09 4.90
C LEU A 159 43.67 -35.62 6.31
#